data_AF-A0A947QVP5-F1
#
_entry.id   AF-A0A947QVP5-F1
#
_cell.length_a   1.000
_cell.length_b   1.000
_cell.length_c   1.000
_cell.angle_alpha   90.00
_cell.angle_beta   90.00
_cell.angle_gamma   90.00
#
_symmetry.space_group_name_H-M   'P 1'
#
loop_
_entity.id
_entity.type
_entity.pdbx_description
1 polymer ?
#
loop_
_entity_poly.entity_id
_entity_poly.type
_entity_poly.pdbx_seq_one_letter_code
_entity_poly.pdbx_strand_id
1 'polypeptide(L)'
;MNYTAIPSVKGQITIPSDIREKYGICKDTPVVITDTGKGVITIKVMRMVDSDTIEFFENEKEIGLNFKNGIDPQALINAIEELDG
;
A
#
# COMPACT_ATOMS: atom_id res chain seq x y z
N MET A 1 -22.09 19.83 7.28
CA MET A 1 -22.59 18.64 8.00
C MET A 1 -21.41 18.00 8.69
N ASN A 2 -21.37 17.98 10.02
CA ASN A 2 -20.32 17.29 10.76
C ASN A 2 -20.85 15.93 11.17
N TYR A 3 -20.23 14.87 10.67
CA TYR A 3 -20.53 13.51 11.07
C TYR A 3 -19.59 13.14 12.22
N THR A 4 -20.10 13.12 13.45
CA THR A 4 -19.40 12.52 14.58
C THR A 4 -19.74 11.04 14.59
N ALA A 5 -18.86 10.20 14.06
CA ALA A 5 -18.99 8.75 14.24
C ALA A 5 -18.75 8.43 15.73
N ILE A 6 -19.78 7.92 16.39
CA ILE A 6 -19.74 7.39 17.76
C ILE A 6 -18.70 6.26 17.77
N PRO A 7 -17.76 6.22 18.74
CA PRO A 7 -16.64 5.28 18.71
C PRO A 7 -17.17 3.84 18.80
N SER A 8 -17.11 3.14 17.67
CA SER A 8 -17.31 1.69 17.60
C SER A 8 -16.16 1.03 18.37
N VAL A 9 -16.48 0.44 19.52
CA VAL A 9 -15.77 -0.65 20.20
C VAL A 9 -14.25 -0.68 19.98
N LYS A 10 -13.47 -0.12 20.93
CA LYS A 10 -11.99 -0.20 21.00
C LYS A 10 -11.22 0.48 19.86
N GLY A 11 -11.50 1.74 19.57
CA GLY A 11 -10.64 2.56 18.68
C GLY A 11 -10.66 2.12 17.21
N GLN A 12 -11.73 1.47 16.76
CA GLN A 12 -11.91 1.09 15.37
C GLN A 12 -12.59 2.21 14.59
N ILE A 13 -12.06 2.50 13.40
CA ILE A 13 -12.65 3.44 12.45
C ILE A 13 -13.10 2.66 11.22
N THR A 14 -14.38 2.77 10.87
CA THR A 14 -14.92 2.16 9.67
C THR A 14 -14.63 3.04 8.46
N ILE A 15 -14.03 2.46 7.42
CA ILE A 15 -13.81 3.13 6.13
C ILE A 15 -15.10 3.01 5.29
N PRO A 16 -15.69 4.14 4.83
CA PRO A 16 -16.86 4.15 3.96
C PRO A 16 -16.70 3.30 2.69
N SER A 17 -17.78 2.72 2.17
CA SER A 17 -17.76 1.79 1.04
C SER A 17 -17.24 2.41 -0.26
N ASP A 18 -17.61 3.65 -0.54
CA ASP A 18 -17.13 4.43 -1.69
C ASP A 18 -15.61 4.64 -1.66
N ILE A 19 -15.04 4.90 -0.47
CA ILE A 19 -13.59 4.98 -0.29
C ILE A 19 -12.94 3.61 -0.48
N ARG A 20 -13.54 2.55 0.08
CA ARG A 20 -13.02 1.18 -0.10
C ARG A 20 -13.00 0.76 -1.56
N GLU A 21 -14.07 1.01 -2.31
CA GLU A 21 -14.15 0.71 -3.74
C GLU A 21 -13.15 1.52 -4.56
N LYS A 22 -13.04 2.83 -4.30
CA LYS A 22 -12.10 3.72 -4.99
C LYS A 22 -10.64 3.28 -4.85
N TYR A 23 -10.25 2.79 -3.68
CA TYR A 23 -8.87 2.38 -3.39
C TYR A 23 -8.66 0.87 -3.38
N GLY A 24 -9.67 0.07 -3.74
CA GLY A 24 -9.59 -1.40 -3.79
C GLY A 24 -9.33 -2.05 -2.42
N ILE A 25 -9.85 -1.47 -1.33
CA ILE A 25 -9.67 -1.97 0.04
C ILE A 25 -10.69 -3.09 0.30
N CYS A 26 -10.20 -4.32 0.31
CA CYS A 26 -10.96 -5.52 0.57
C CYS A 26 -10.69 -6.05 1.99
N LYS A 27 -11.36 -7.15 2.33
CA LYS A 27 -11.03 -7.91 3.54
C LYS A 27 -9.56 -8.33 3.46
N ASP A 28 -8.82 -8.16 4.57
CA ASP A 28 -7.41 -8.54 4.72
C ASP A 28 -6.41 -7.73 3.86
N THR A 29 -6.84 -6.62 3.24
CA THR A 29 -5.92 -5.71 2.54
C THR A 29 -4.93 -5.07 3.53
N PRO A 30 -3.61 -5.23 3.34
CA PRO A 30 -2.62 -4.61 4.20
C PRO A 30 -2.62 -3.10 4.05
N VAL A 31 -2.57 -2.40 5.17
CA VAL A 31 -2.52 -0.94 5.22
C VAL A 31 -1.45 -0.47 6.19
N VAL A 32 -0.81 0.64 5.87
CA VAL A 32 0.10 1.35 6.78
C VAL A 32 -0.62 2.58 7.30
N ILE A 33 -0.63 2.74 8.62
CA ILE A 33 -1.23 3.90 9.30
C ILE A 33 -0.09 4.80 9.75
N THR A 34 -0.14 6.08 9.37
CA THR A 34 0.90 7.07 9.72
C THR A 34 0.25 8.33 10.29
N ASP A 35 0.78 8.83 11.40
CA ASP A 35 0.44 10.16 11.92
C ASP A 35 1.35 11.20 11.29
N THR A 36 0.77 12.23 10.66
CA THR A 36 1.52 13.31 10.01
C THR A 36 1.87 14.47 10.97
N GLY A 37 1.50 14.37 12.25
CA GLY A 37 1.78 15.36 13.28
C GLY A 37 0.90 16.61 13.23
N LYS A 38 -0.06 16.67 12.31
CA LYS A 38 -1.02 17.79 12.16
C LYS A 38 -2.44 17.41 12.58
N GLY A 39 -2.59 16.35 13.38
CA GLY A 39 -3.89 15.76 13.71
C GLY A 39 -4.54 15.03 12.52
N VAL A 40 -3.74 14.69 11.50
CA VAL A 40 -4.20 13.95 10.32
C VAL A 40 -3.53 12.59 10.30
N ILE A 41 -4.36 11.55 10.38
CA ILE A 41 -3.96 10.15 10.20
C ILE A 41 -4.09 9.80 8.72
N THR A 42 -3.01 9.31 8.13
CA THR A 42 -2.96 8.84 6.74
C THR A 42 -2.98 7.32 6.72
N ILE A 43 -3.81 6.75 5.85
CA ILE A 43 -3.88 5.30 5.58
C ILE A 43 -3.33 5.07 4.18
N LYS A 44 -2.18 4.39 4.08
CA LYS A 44 -1.59 3.96 2.80
C LYS A 44 -2.03 2.53 2.52
N VAL A 45 -2.74 2.31 1.42
CA VAL A 45 -3.17 0.99 0.98
C VAL A 45 -2.02 0.32 0.25
N MET A 46 -1.55 -0.81 0.77
CA MET A 46 -0.46 -1.55 0.13
C MET A 46 -1.05 -2.45 -0.95
N ARG A 47 -0.56 -2.30 -2.18
CA ARG A 47 -0.88 -3.26 -3.24
C ARG A 47 -0.05 -4.51 -3.02
N MET A 48 -0.73 -5.66 -2.95
CA MET A 48 -0.05 -6.94 -3.06
C MET A 48 0.45 -7.07 -4.49
N VAL A 49 1.75 -7.29 -4.65
CA VAL A 49 2.34 -7.65 -5.93
C VAL A 49 2.22 -9.17 -6.03
N ASP A 50 1.37 -9.65 -6.94
CA ASP A 50 1.22 -11.09 -7.16
C ASP A 50 2.52 -11.65 -7.75
N SER A 51 2.94 -12.82 -7.28
CA SER A 51 4.24 -13.40 -7.67
C SER A 51 4.34 -13.71 -9.16
N ASP A 52 3.21 -13.91 -9.84
CA ASP A 52 3.12 -14.12 -11.29
C ASP A 52 3.37 -12.85 -12.11
N THR A 53 3.34 -11.68 -11.46
CA THR A 53 3.74 -10.40 -12.05
C THR A 53 5.25 -10.17 -11.99
N ILE A 54 6.02 -11.07 -11.36
CA ILE A 54 7.48 -10.97 -11.22
C ILE A 54 8.14 -12.07 -12.07
N GLU A 55 8.94 -11.67 -13.05
CA GLU A 55 9.79 -12.57 -13.83
C GLU A 55 11.25 -12.42 -13.42
N PHE A 56 11.86 -13.54 -13.03
CA PHE A 56 13.30 -13.61 -12.83
C PHE A 56 14.01 -13.73 -14.17
N PHE A 57 15.09 -12.99 -14.37
CA PHE A 57 16.00 -13.21 -15.47
C PHE A 57 17.45 -13.19 -15.01
N GLU A 58 18.25 -14.01 -15.69
CA GLU A 58 19.69 -14.11 -15.49
C GLU A 58 20.34 -14.18 -16.87
N ASN A 59 21.32 -13.31 -17.10
CA ASN A 59 22.17 -13.34 -18.29
C ASN A 59 23.63 -13.18 -17.87
N GLU A 60 24.57 -13.28 -18.82
CA GLU A 60 26.02 -13.26 -18.55
C GLU A 60 26.52 -11.95 -17.88
N LYS A 61 25.69 -10.90 -17.82
CA LYS A 61 26.06 -9.58 -17.27
C LYS A 61 25.28 -9.20 -16.03
N GLU A 62 24.07 -9.70 -15.85
CA GLU A 62 23.15 -9.23 -14.80
C GLU A 62 22.14 -10.30 -14.37
N ILE A 63 21.78 -10.22 -13.09
CA ILE A 63 20.66 -10.94 -12.48
C ILE A 63 19.64 -9.89 -12.08
N GLY A 64 18.37 -10.08 -12.43
CA GLY A 64 17.34 -9.08 -12.22
C GLY A 64 15.92 -9.62 -12.10
N LEU A 65 15.02 -8.72 -11.71
CA LEU A 65 13.58 -8.95 -11.64
C LEU A 65 12.89 -8.01 -12.64
N ASN A 66 12.05 -8.57 -13.49
CA ASN A 66 11.13 -7.82 -14.34
C ASN A 66 9.73 -7.85 -13.72
N PHE A 67 9.12 -6.68 -13.59
CA PHE A 67 7.76 -6.57 -13.10
C PHE A 67 6.80 -6.29 -14.27
N LYS A 68 5.76 -7.12 -14.41
CA LYS A 68 4.71 -6.97 -15.43
C LYS A 68 3.65 -5.96 -14.99
N ASN A 69 2.74 -5.64 -15.90
CA ASN A 69 1.52 -4.85 -15.63
C ASN A 69 1.76 -3.42 -15.14
N GLY A 70 2.85 -2.77 -15.56
CA GLY A 70 3.10 -1.35 -15.28
C GLY A 70 3.52 -1.05 -13.85
N ILE A 71 4.04 -2.05 -13.13
CA ILE A 71 4.78 -1.83 -11.87
C ILE A 71 6.10 -1.17 -12.23
N ASP A 72 6.32 0.05 -11.73
CA ASP A 72 7.58 0.77 -11.90
C ASP A 72 8.63 0.18 -10.94
N PRO A 73 9.68 -0.49 -11.44
CA PRO A 73 10.73 -1.06 -10.60
C PRO A 73 11.46 0.02 -9.79
N GLN A 74 11.52 1.26 -10.30
CA GLN A 74 12.18 2.36 -9.59
C GLN A 74 11.41 2.76 -8.34
N ALA A 75 10.07 2.69 -8.36
CA ALA A 75 9.26 2.95 -7.17
C ALA A 75 9.52 1.93 -6.05
N LEU A 76 9.84 0.67 -6.40
CA LEU A 76 10.23 -0.36 -5.44
C LEU A 76 11.63 -0.10 -4.88
N ILE A 77 12.60 0.26 -5.74
CA ILE A 77 13.96 0.60 -5.30
C ILE A 77 13.92 1.77 -4.31
N ASN A 78 13.22 2.86 -4.64
CA ASN A 78 13.09 4.01 -3.76
C ASN A 78 12.43 3.64 -2.42
N ALA A 79 11.43 2.74 -2.43
CA ALA A 79 10.79 2.27 -1.22
C ALA A 79 11.71 1.41 -0.34
N ILE A 80 12.63 0.64 -0.93
CA ILE A 80 13.66 -0.12 -0.21
C ILE A 80 14.69 0.84 0.39
N GLU A 81 15.17 1.82 -0.37
CA GLU A 81 16.11 2.84 0.11
C GLU A 81 15.55 3.65 1.30
N GLU A 82 14.25 3.99 1.27
CA GLU A 82 13.58 4.65 2.41
C GLU A 82 13.46 3.75 3.66
N LEU A 83 13.48 2.43 3.49
CA LEU A 83 13.43 1.47 4.60
C LEU A 83 14.81 1.15 5.17
N ASP A 84 15.84 1.10 4.33
CA ASP A 84 17.20 0.71 4.73
C ASP A 84 18.02 1.86 5.37
N GLY A 85 17.71 3.12 5.05
CA GLY A 85 18.28 4.29 5.75
C GLY A 85 19.74 4.61 5.43
#